data_AF-A0A8T4D4S9-F1
#
_entry.id   AF-A0A8T4D4S9-F1
#
_cell.length_a   1.000
_cell.length_b   1.000
_cell.length_c   1.000
_cell.angle_alpha   90.00
_cell.angle_beta   90.00
_cell.angle_gamma   90.00
#
_symmetry.space_group_name_H-M   'P 1'
#
loop_
_entity.id
_entity.type
_entity.pdbx_description
1 polymer ?
#
loop_
_entity_poly.entity_id
_entity_poly.type
_entity_poly.pdbx_seq_one_letter_code
_entity_poly.pdbx_strand_id
1 'polypeptide(L)'
;MLYIVEMFSDMVGDIIAAIPSVLAAIIVILIGYAIGIIVGNAANKIVEKLGIEKGFDKTMTGQAFKNAGLDLSNFIGGITKAFITILAIILAIQILNVGGTIGTYLTTIADYLPRLLGGILIIVFGTVLVDFLASFIGRMIKPMFPEAKVEIADMLKNL
;
A
#
# COMPACT_ATOMS: atom_id res chain seq x y z
N MET A 1 -39.03 -6.58 -36.79
CA MET A 1 -38.22 -5.44 -37.28
C MET A 1 -38.31 -4.24 -36.33
N LEU A 2 -39.51 -3.83 -35.89
CA LEU A 2 -39.72 -2.73 -34.92
C LEU A 2 -38.98 -2.92 -33.58
N TYR A 3 -39.03 -4.12 -32.96
CA TYR A 3 -38.34 -4.41 -31.69
C TYR A 3 -36.81 -4.22 -31.73
N ILE A 4 -36.17 -4.57 -32.86
CA ILE A 4 -34.71 -4.41 -33.01
C ILE A 4 -34.35 -2.93 -33.18
N VAL A 5 -35.20 -2.15 -33.86
CA VAL A 5 -34.99 -0.72 -34.04
C VAL A 5 -35.18 0.03 -32.71
N GLU A 6 -36.18 -0.36 -31.91
CA GLU A 6 -36.39 0.18 -30.56
C GLU A 6 -35.20 -0.14 -29.64
N MET A 7 -34.77 -1.41 -29.57
CA MET A 7 -33.58 -1.78 -28.81
C MET A 7 -32.33 -1.00 -29.23
N PHE A 8 -32.13 -0.78 -30.53
CA PHE A 8 -30.98 -0.02 -31.02
C PHE A 8 -31.08 1.47 -30.65
N SER A 9 -32.28 2.04 -30.72
CA SER A 9 -32.54 3.42 -30.31
C SER A 9 -32.27 3.63 -28.82
N ASP A 10 -32.72 2.69 -27.99
CA ASP A 10 -32.51 2.74 -26.54
C ASP A 10 -31.02 2.62 -26.18
N MET A 11 -30.29 1.70 -26.82
CA MET A 11 -28.84 1.57 -26.64
C MET A 11 -28.08 2.85 -27.04
N VAL A 12 -28.46 3.50 -28.14
CA VAL A 12 -27.85 4.77 -28.56
C VAL A 12 -28.18 5.89 -27.57
N GLY A 13 -29.41 5.93 -27.04
CA GLY A 13 -29.82 6.86 -26.00
C GLY A 13 -28.97 6.72 -24.73
N ASP A 14 -28.78 5.49 -24.27
CA ASP A 14 -27.95 5.18 -23.08
C ASP A 14 -26.48 5.58 -23.28
N ILE A 15 -25.92 5.35 -24.47
CA ILE A 15 -24.54 5.75 -24.80
C ILE A 15 -24.41 7.28 -24.74
N ILE A 16 -25.36 8.02 -25.32
CA ILE A 16 -25.33 9.49 -25.31
C ILE A 16 -25.46 10.01 -23.87
N ALA A 17 -26.33 9.41 -23.06
CA ALA A 17 -26.53 9.77 -21.66
C ALA A 17 -25.30 9.45 -20.78
N ALA A 18 -24.44 8.51 -21.18
CA ALA A 18 -23.20 8.18 -20.49
C ALA A 18 -22.03 9.15 -20.77
N ILE A 19 -22.09 9.95 -21.84
CA ILE A 19 -20.98 10.88 -22.19
C ILE A 19 -20.63 11.83 -21.03
N PRO A 20 -21.60 12.51 -20.37
CA PRO A 20 -21.30 13.41 -19.26
C PRO A 20 -20.63 12.71 -18.07
N SER A 21 -21.09 11.51 -17.70
CA SER A 21 -20.52 10.76 -16.57
C SER A 21 -19.11 10.25 -16.88
N VAL A 22 -18.85 9.83 -18.13
CA VAL A 22 -17.51 9.46 -18.60
C VAL A 22 -16.54 10.65 -18.50
N LEU A 23 -16.95 11.83 -18.96
CA LEU A 23 -16.12 13.04 -18.84
C LEU A 23 -15.84 13.38 -17.38
N ALA A 24 -16.85 13.34 -16.52
CA ALA A 24 -16.69 13.59 -15.08
C ALA A 24 -15.73 12.57 -14.42
N ALA A 25 -15.87 11.27 -14.75
CA ALA A 25 -15.01 10.21 -14.26
C ALA A 25 -13.54 10.42 -14.67
N ILE A 26 -13.29 10.79 -15.94
CA ILE A 26 -11.94 11.10 -16.43
C ILE A 26 -11.34 12.27 -15.65
N ILE A 27 -12.11 13.36 -15.45
CA ILE A 27 -11.65 14.53 -14.69
C ILE A 27 -11.26 14.13 -13.27
N VAL A 28 -12.08 13.32 -12.60
CA VAL A 28 -11.80 12.85 -11.23
C VAL A 28 -10.53 12.01 -11.17
N ILE A 29 -10.31 11.10 -12.13
CA ILE A 29 -9.06 10.32 -12.20
C ILE A 29 -7.85 11.23 -12.38
N LEU A 30 -7.93 12.22 -13.28
CA LEU A 30 -6.83 13.15 -13.53
C LEU A 30 -6.51 13.99 -12.29
N ILE A 31 -7.53 14.51 -11.60
CA ILE A 31 -7.36 15.28 -10.36
C ILE A 31 -6.76 14.38 -9.27
N GLY A 32 -7.30 13.19 -9.08
CA GLY A 32 -6.82 12.25 -8.07
C GLY A 32 -5.36 11.83 -8.32
N TYR A 33 -4.98 11.58 -9.57
CA TYR A 33 -3.61 11.27 -9.95
C TYR A 33 -2.66 12.44 -9.65
N ALA A 34 -3.07 13.67 -9.98
CA ALA A 34 -2.30 14.88 -9.70
C ALA A 34 -2.10 15.08 -8.18
N ILE A 35 -3.17 14.96 -7.40
CA ILE A 35 -3.11 15.02 -5.93
C ILE A 35 -2.20 13.90 -5.39
N GLY A 36 -2.34 12.68 -5.93
CA GLY A 36 -1.53 11.53 -5.56
C GLY A 36 -0.03 11.77 -5.76
N ILE A 37 0.37 12.43 -6.85
CA ILE A 37 1.77 12.83 -7.07
C ILE A 37 2.23 13.80 -5.98
N ILE A 38 1.44 14.84 -5.71
CA ILE A 38 1.81 15.89 -4.75
C ILE A 38 1.97 15.28 -3.35
N VAL A 39 0.97 14.52 -2.90
CA VAL A 39 0.95 13.92 -1.57
C VAL A 39 1.98 12.79 -1.46
N GLY A 40 2.16 11.98 -2.51
CA GLY A 40 3.20 10.95 -2.54
C GLY A 40 4.61 11.53 -2.42
N ASN A 41 4.89 12.63 -3.13
CA ASN A 41 6.16 13.34 -3.01
C ASN A 41 6.35 13.97 -1.62
N ALA A 42 5.28 14.48 -1.01
CA ALA A 42 5.33 14.98 0.36
C ALA A 42 5.62 13.85 1.36
N ALA A 43 4.95 12.71 1.23
CA ALA A 43 5.17 11.53 2.07
C ALA A 43 6.61 11.01 1.96
N ASN A 44 7.14 10.92 0.72
CA ASN A 44 8.54 10.58 0.47
C ASN A 44 9.48 11.50 1.27
N LYS A 45 9.38 12.83 1.08
CA LYS A 45 10.21 13.81 1.78
C LYS A 45 10.11 13.73 3.30
N ILE A 46 8.94 13.39 3.83
CA ILE A 46 8.76 13.20 5.27
C ILE A 46 9.57 12.00 5.76
N VAL A 47 9.51 10.86 5.05
CA VAL A 47 10.26 9.65 5.41
C VAL A 47 11.77 9.88 5.34
N GLU A 48 12.26 10.55 4.29
CA GLU A 48 13.67 10.93 4.17
C GLU A 48 14.12 11.80 5.35
N LYS A 49 13.33 12.84 5.69
CA LYS A 49 13.64 13.77 6.77
C LYS A 49 13.65 13.13 8.16
N LEU A 50 12.77 12.15 8.39
CA LEU A 50 12.72 11.42 9.65
C LEU A 50 13.90 10.45 9.81
N GLY A 51 14.67 10.19 8.74
CA GLY A 51 15.85 9.32 8.79
C GLY A 51 15.53 7.85 9.07
N ILE A 52 14.28 7.43 8.83
CA ILE A 52 13.78 6.08 9.09
C ILE A 52 14.53 5.05 8.22
N GLU A 53 14.99 5.47 7.04
CA GLU A 53 15.77 4.66 6.10
C GLU A 53 16.99 3.99 6.75
N LYS A 54 17.73 4.69 7.62
CA LYS A 54 18.93 4.11 8.26
C LYS A 54 18.61 2.92 9.16
N GLY A 55 17.42 2.91 9.77
CA GLY A 55 16.94 1.78 10.56
C GLY A 55 16.45 0.65 9.68
N PHE A 56 15.69 1.00 8.64
CA PHE A 56 15.14 0.07 7.67
C PHE A 56 16.23 -0.69 6.91
N ASP A 57 17.27 -0.02 6.42
CA ASP A 57 18.37 -0.60 5.65
C ASP A 57 19.17 -1.66 6.40
N LYS A 58 19.10 -1.65 7.73
CA LYS A 58 19.76 -2.67 8.57
C LYS A 58 18.93 -3.96 8.67
N THR A 59 17.64 -3.88 8.42
CA THR A 59 16.74 -5.05 8.42
C THR A 59 17.00 -5.93 7.21
N MET A 60 16.57 -7.19 7.27
CA MET A 60 16.65 -8.09 6.11
C MET A 60 15.83 -7.55 4.92
N THR A 61 14.67 -6.95 5.20
CA THR A 61 13.79 -6.34 4.19
C THR A 61 14.44 -5.13 3.53
N GLY A 62 15.09 -4.26 4.30
CA GLY A 62 15.80 -3.11 3.76
C GLY A 62 16.98 -3.50 2.86
N GLN A 63 17.72 -4.55 3.23
CA GLN A 63 18.75 -5.11 2.37
C GLN A 63 18.18 -5.64 1.05
N ALA A 64 17.04 -6.33 1.09
CA ALA A 64 16.35 -6.80 -0.12
C ALA A 64 15.87 -5.64 -1.01
N PHE A 65 15.33 -4.57 -0.42
CA PHE A 65 14.92 -3.36 -1.14
C PHE A 65 16.12 -2.71 -1.85
N LYS A 66 17.22 -2.53 -1.12
CA LYS A 66 18.45 -1.95 -1.66
C LYS A 66 19.04 -2.78 -2.79
N ASN A 67 19.03 -4.11 -2.66
CA ASN A 67 19.46 -5.03 -3.72
C ASN A 67 18.57 -4.96 -4.97
N ALA A 68 17.30 -4.59 -4.81
CA ALA A 68 16.36 -4.33 -5.90
C ALA A 68 16.43 -2.90 -6.46
N GLY A 69 17.31 -2.04 -5.93
CA GLY A 69 17.41 -0.63 -6.33
C GLY A 69 16.22 0.22 -5.87
N LEU A 70 15.57 -0.16 -4.76
CA LEU A 70 14.42 0.54 -4.19
C LEU A 70 14.78 1.16 -2.83
N ASP A 71 14.31 2.39 -2.61
CA ASP A 71 14.41 3.08 -1.31
C ASP A 71 13.07 3.08 -0.57
N LEU A 72 13.09 3.07 0.76
CA LEU A 72 11.88 3.07 1.58
C LEU A 72 11.02 4.31 1.34
N SER A 73 11.63 5.50 1.29
CA SER A 73 10.92 6.76 1.07
C SER A 73 10.19 6.79 -0.28
N ASN A 74 10.87 6.35 -1.34
CA ASN A 74 10.32 6.18 -2.68
C ASN A 74 9.18 5.16 -2.69
N PHE A 75 9.33 4.04 -1.99
CA PHE A 75 8.28 3.04 -1.84
C PHE A 75 7.04 3.60 -1.13
N ILE A 76 7.21 4.24 0.03
CA ILE A 76 6.11 4.84 0.79
C ILE A 76 5.41 5.95 -0.02
N GLY A 77 6.17 6.81 -0.69
CA GLY A 77 5.62 7.82 -1.59
C GLY A 77 4.83 7.20 -2.75
N GLY A 78 5.36 6.12 -3.34
CA GLY A 78 4.71 5.36 -4.40
C GLY A 78 3.40 4.72 -3.94
N ILE A 79 3.40 4.06 -2.78
CA ILE A 79 2.18 3.47 -2.19
C ILE A 79 1.15 4.56 -1.87
N THR A 80 1.58 5.69 -1.32
CA THR A 80 0.69 6.83 -1.02
C THR A 80 0.04 7.38 -2.29
N LYS A 81 0.83 7.58 -3.36
CA LYS A 81 0.34 7.99 -4.67
C LYS A 81 -0.66 6.97 -5.23
N ALA A 82 -0.32 5.68 -5.17
CA ALA A 82 -1.17 4.61 -5.65
C ALA A 82 -2.49 4.57 -4.89
N PHE A 83 -2.45 4.69 -3.56
CA PHE A 83 -3.64 4.71 -2.70
C PHE A 83 -4.61 5.84 -3.09
N ILE A 84 -4.11 7.06 -3.23
CA ILE A 84 -4.93 8.22 -3.62
C ILE A 84 -5.49 8.03 -5.05
N THR A 85 -4.68 7.52 -5.97
CA THR A 85 -5.12 7.24 -7.34
C THR A 85 -6.23 6.19 -7.37
N ILE A 86 -6.12 5.14 -6.55
CA ILE A 86 -7.14 4.10 -6.41
C ILE A 86 -8.43 4.68 -5.85
N LEU A 87 -8.37 5.55 -4.83
CA LEU A 87 -9.57 6.22 -4.32
C LEU A 87 -10.27 7.02 -5.43
N ALA A 88 -9.51 7.71 -6.27
CA ALA A 88 -10.06 8.44 -7.41
C ALA A 88 -10.69 7.50 -8.46
N ILE A 89 -10.09 6.32 -8.70
CA ILE A 89 -10.67 5.29 -9.57
C ILE A 89 -11.98 4.77 -9.00
N ILE A 90 -12.05 4.50 -7.69
CA ILE A 90 -13.29 4.06 -7.02
C ILE A 90 -14.39 5.10 -7.21
N LEU A 91 -14.08 6.39 -6.96
CA LEU A 91 -15.03 7.48 -7.17
C LEU A 91 -15.45 7.60 -8.63
N ALA A 92 -14.52 7.44 -9.57
CA ALA A 92 -14.81 7.47 -11.00
C ALA A 92 -15.76 6.34 -11.43
N ILE A 93 -15.54 5.11 -10.93
CA ILE A 93 -16.45 3.97 -11.17
C ILE A 93 -17.85 4.26 -10.61
N GLN A 94 -17.94 4.88 -9.42
CA GLN A 94 -19.22 5.29 -8.84
C GLN A 94 -19.93 6.36 -9.68
N ILE A 95 -19.19 7.34 -10.21
CA ILE A 95 -19.73 8.39 -11.10
C ILE A 95 -20.22 7.82 -12.42
N LEU A 96 -19.50 6.86 -13.00
CA LEU A 96 -19.94 6.14 -14.19
C LEU A 96 -21.27 5.42 -13.98
N ASN A 97 -21.61 5.11 -12.72
CA ASN A 97 -22.84 4.42 -12.31
C ASN A 97 -23.13 3.20 -13.18
N VAL A 98 -22.10 2.38 -13.42
CA VAL A 98 -22.22 1.17 -14.23
C VAL A 98 -23.20 0.25 -13.50
N GLY A 99 -24.37 0.05 -14.10
CA GLY A 99 -25.40 -0.83 -13.56
C GLY A 99 -25.07 -2.32 -13.74
N GLY A 100 -25.89 -3.17 -13.12
CA GLY A 100 -25.84 -4.62 -13.29
C GLY A 100 -24.59 -5.28 -12.70
N THR A 101 -24.37 -6.55 -13.06
CA THR A 101 -23.32 -7.40 -12.47
C THR A 101 -21.92 -6.88 -12.76
N ILE A 102 -21.71 -6.28 -13.94
CA ILE A 102 -20.41 -5.70 -14.33
C ILE A 102 -20.04 -4.57 -13.37
N GLY A 103 -20.98 -3.67 -13.07
CA GLY A 103 -20.77 -2.60 -12.11
C GLY A 103 -20.36 -3.09 -10.74
N THR A 104 -21.07 -4.11 -10.23
CA THR A 104 -20.75 -4.73 -8.94
C THR A 104 -19.36 -5.37 -8.91
N TYR A 105 -18.94 -6.02 -10.00
CA TYR A 105 -17.58 -6.56 -10.07
C TYR A 105 -16.51 -5.47 -10.13
N LEU A 106 -16.75 -4.40 -10.90
CA LEU A 106 -15.82 -3.27 -10.99
C LEU A 106 -15.63 -2.60 -9.63
N THR A 107 -16.71 -2.34 -8.89
CA THR A 107 -16.62 -1.75 -7.55
C THR A 107 -15.93 -2.70 -6.57
N THR A 108 -16.25 -4.00 -6.60
CA THR A 108 -15.62 -5.00 -5.73
C THR A 108 -14.11 -5.11 -5.98
N ILE A 109 -13.67 -5.15 -7.24
CA ILE A 109 -12.26 -5.19 -7.61
C ILE A 109 -11.57 -3.90 -7.15
N ALA A 110 -12.19 -2.75 -7.39
CA ALA A 110 -11.64 -1.47 -7.00
C ALA A 110 -11.49 -1.35 -5.47
N ASP A 111 -12.47 -1.81 -4.69
CA ASP A 111 -12.46 -1.82 -3.22
C ASP A 111 -11.45 -2.80 -2.60
N TYR A 112 -10.97 -3.76 -3.38
CA TYR A 112 -9.91 -4.67 -2.97
C TYR A 112 -8.52 -4.02 -3.04
N LEU A 113 -8.30 -3.11 -3.99
CA LEU A 113 -6.99 -2.49 -4.21
C LEU A 113 -6.45 -1.73 -2.97
N PRO A 114 -7.23 -0.93 -2.23
CA PRO A 114 -6.76 -0.29 -1.00
C PRO A 114 -6.33 -1.31 0.07
N ARG A 115 -7.06 -2.42 0.18
CA ARG A 115 -6.77 -3.48 1.16
C ARG A 115 -5.50 -4.24 0.78
N LEU A 116 -5.31 -4.49 -0.51
CA LEU A 116 -4.09 -5.10 -1.03
C LEU A 116 -2.87 -4.22 -0.73
N LEU A 117 -2.96 -2.91 -0.98
CA LEU A 117 -1.91 -1.96 -0.61
C LEU A 117 -1.65 -1.96 0.90
N GLY A 118 -2.70 -1.95 1.71
CA GLY A 118 -2.59 -2.05 3.16
C GLY A 118 -1.88 -3.33 3.61
N GLY A 119 -2.18 -4.47 2.99
CA GLY A 119 -1.50 -5.73 3.25
C GLY A 119 -0.02 -5.69 2.91
N ILE A 120 0.34 -5.12 1.76
CA ILE A 120 1.75 -4.91 1.38
C ILE A 120 2.47 -4.04 2.42
N LEU A 121 1.85 -2.95 2.87
CA LEU A 121 2.41 -2.10 3.91
C LEU A 121 2.60 -2.85 5.24
N ILE A 122 1.61 -3.65 5.65
CA ILE A 122 1.70 -4.46 6.87
C ILE A 122 2.87 -5.44 6.80
N ILE A 123 3.14 -6.06 5.64
CA ILE A 123 4.29 -6.96 5.49
C ILE A 123 5.59 -6.19 5.68
N VAL A 124 5.75 -5.05 5.00
CA VAL A 124 6.98 -4.23 5.06
C VAL A 124 7.20 -3.65 6.46
N PHE A 125 6.18 -3.06 7.07
CA PHE A 125 6.28 -2.52 8.42
C PHE A 125 6.35 -3.61 9.50
N GLY A 126 5.71 -4.75 9.25
CA GLY A 126 5.72 -5.90 10.14
C GLY A 126 7.13 -6.44 10.35
N THR A 127 7.96 -6.50 9.31
CA THR A 127 9.36 -6.94 9.48
C THR A 127 10.16 -5.97 10.34
N VAL A 128 9.95 -4.66 10.16
CA VAL A 128 10.61 -3.63 10.99
C VAL A 128 10.17 -3.75 12.44
N LEU A 129 8.88 -3.98 12.67
CA LEU A 129 8.32 -4.15 14.00
C LEU A 129 8.88 -5.40 14.70
N VAL A 130 9.04 -6.51 14.00
CA VAL A 130 9.64 -7.74 14.54
C VAL A 130 11.08 -7.50 15.00
N ASP A 131 11.90 -6.84 14.17
CA ASP A 131 13.29 -6.51 14.53
C ASP A 131 13.37 -5.60 15.77
N PHE A 132 12.47 -4.63 15.86
CA PHE A 132 12.34 -3.76 17.03
C PHE A 132 11.98 -4.56 18.29
N LEU A 133 10.95 -5.42 18.22
CA LEU A 133 10.51 -6.23 19.34
C LEU A 133 11.58 -7.24 19.78
N ALA A 134 12.24 -7.93 18.83
CA ALA A 134 13.32 -8.86 19.13
C ALA A 134 14.49 -8.16 19.84
N SER A 135 14.85 -6.98 19.36
CA SER A 135 15.90 -6.15 19.99
C SER A 135 15.51 -5.69 21.39
N PHE A 136 14.26 -5.26 21.58
CA PHE A 136 13.74 -4.80 22.87
C PHE A 136 13.73 -5.94 23.90
N ILE A 137 13.16 -7.09 23.51
CA ILE A 137 13.10 -8.29 24.35
C ILE A 137 14.51 -8.79 24.69
N GLY A 138 15.41 -8.87 23.70
CA GLY A 138 16.79 -9.30 23.91
C GLY A 138 17.54 -8.42 24.91
N ARG A 139 17.32 -7.10 24.87
CA ARG A 139 17.92 -6.16 25.84
C ARG A 139 17.34 -6.30 27.25
N MET A 140 16.07 -6.66 27.39
CA MET A 140 15.47 -6.88 28.71
C MET A 140 15.85 -8.23 29.32
N ILE A 141 15.96 -9.27 28.49
CA ILE A 141 16.24 -10.63 28.95
C ILE A 141 17.73 -10.88 29.21
N LYS A 142 18.63 -10.33 28.38
CA LYS A 142 20.08 -10.57 28.52
C LYS A 142 20.64 -10.21 29.91
N PRO A 143 20.24 -9.11 30.56
CA PRO A 143 20.65 -8.79 31.94
C PRO A 143 20.05 -9.72 33.01
N MET A 144 18.95 -10.42 32.72
CA MET A 144 18.31 -11.35 33.65
C MET A 144 19.00 -12.71 33.71
N PHE A 145 19.92 -13.01 32.78
CA PHE A 145 20.78 -14.20 32.82
C PHE A 145 22.19 -13.77 33.26
N PRO A 146 22.53 -13.90 34.56
CA PRO A 146 23.86 -13.53 35.04
C PRO A 146 24.91 -14.45 34.45
N GLU A 147 26.11 -13.91 34.20
CA GLU A 147 27.31 -14.61 33.71
C GLU A 147 27.77 -15.77 34.63
N ALA A 148 27.12 -15.96 35.78
CA ALA A 148 27.40 -16.95 36.81
C ALA A 148 27.38 -18.42 36.36
N LYS A 149 26.87 -18.76 35.16
CA LYS A 149 26.96 -20.14 34.64
C LYS A 149 28.28 -20.45 33.93
N VAL A 150 29.05 -19.43 33.54
CA VAL A 150 30.36 -19.62 32.89
C VAL A 150 31.42 -20.02 33.94
N GLU A 151 31.44 -19.33 35.08
CA GLU A 151 32.32 -19.67 36.21
C GLU A 151 32.07 -21.07 36.77
N ILE A 152 30.79 -21.48 36.89
CA ILE A 152 30.46 -22.84 37.38
C ILE A 152 30.96 -23.91 36.39
N ALA A 153 30.93 -23.66 35.09
CA ALA A 153 31.44 -24.59 34.08
C ALA A 153 32.99 -24.67 34.09
N ASP A 154 33.67 -23.55 34.35
CA ASP A 154 35.13 -23.52 34.47
C ASP A 154 35.63 -24.12 35.80
N MET A 155 34.87 -23.96 36.88
CA MET A 155 35.14 -24.65 38.15
C MET A 155 34.98 -26.17 38.03
N LEU A 156 34.01 -26.64 37.24
CA LEU A 156 33.81 -28.08 36.98
C LEU A 156 34.87 -28.70 36.06
N LYS A 157 35.55 -27.89 35.24
CA LYS A 157 36.67 -28.37 34.39
C LYS A 157 38.00 -28.52 35.15
N ASN A 158 38.13 -27.83 36.28
CA ASN A 158 39.33 -27.84 37.11
C ASN A 158 39.20 -28.77 38.35
N LEU A 159 38.15 -29.58 38.41
CA LEU A 159 37.99 -30.71 39.33
C LEU A 159 38.41 -32.00 38.63
#